data_AF-A0A241V571-F1
#
_entry.id   AF-A0A241V571-F1
#
_cell.length_a   1.000
_cell.length_b   1.000
_cell.length_c   1.000
_cell.angle_alpha   90.00
_cell.angle_beta   90.00
_cell.angle_gamma   90.00
#
_symmetry.space_group_name_H-M   'P 1'
#
loop_
_entity.id
_entity.type
_entity.pdbx_description
1 polymer ?
#
loop_
_entity_poly.entity_id
_entity_poly.type
_entity_poly.pdbx_seq_one_letter_code
_entity_poly.pdbx_strand_id
1 'polypeptide(L)' 'MNAFVGETFQMNQLISIKEVIKYVGVGCSMIYEMMDEFSPYYDPTFPKKVKITQNRIGWSAYEIHQ' A
#
# COMPACT_ATOMS: atom_id res chain seq x y z
N MET A 1 14.36 -27.44 7.52
CA MET A 1 14.43 -26.03 7.96
C MET A 1 13.29 -25.32 7.26
N ASN A 2 12.17 -25.07 7.94
CA ASN A 2 11.09 -24.26 7.39
C ASN A 2 11.56 -22.81 7.49
N ALA A 3 11.95 -22.23 6.36
CA ALA A 3 12.18 -20.80 6.30
C ALA A 3 10.87 -20.12 6.71
N PHE A 4 10.91 -19.36 7.82
CA PHE A 4 9.94 -18.31 8.05
C PHE A 4 10.12 -17.32 6.89
N VAL A 5 9.40 -17.54 5.79
CA VAL A 5 9.26 -16.54 4.75
C VAL A 5 8.32 -15.49 5.34
N GLY A 6 8.86 -14.61 6.19
CA GLY A 6 8.26 -13.29 6.32
C GLY A 6 8.25 -12.73 4.91
N GLU A 7 7.07 -12.46 4.34
CA GLU A 7 6.97 -11.79 3.05
C GLU A 7 7.75 -10.46 3.18
N THR A 8 8.93 -10.38 2.57
CA THR A 8 9.74 -9.16 2.49
C THR A 8 9.55 -8.59 1.09
N PHE A 9 9.02 -7.37 0.93
CA PHE A 9 9.05 -6.70 -0.38
C PHE A 9 10.42 -6.05 -0.62
N GLN A 10 10.78 -5.88 -1.89
CA GLN A 10 11.88 -5.02 -2.27
C GLN A 10 11.37 -3.57 -2.37
N MET A 11 12.09 -2.61 -1.79
CA MET A 11 11.68 -1.19 -1.78
C MET A 11 11.44 -0.62 -3.18
N ASN A 12 12.10 -1.17 -4.21
CA ASN A 12 11.95 -0.74 -5.60
C ASN A 12 10.78 -1.40 -6.36
N GLN A 13 9.82 -2.01 -5.66
CA GLN A 13 8.67 -2.69 -6.28
C GLN A 13 7.35 -1.97 -6.00
N LEU A 14 6.39 -2.19 -6.91
CA LEU A 14 5.00 -1.82 -6.69
C LEU A 14 4.26 -2.98 -6.04
N ILE A 15 3.65 -2.72 -4.89
CA ILE A 15 2.89 -3.70 -4.11
C ILE A 15 1.39 -3.55 -4.34
N SER A 16 0.67 -4.65 -4.21
CA SER A 16 -0.79 -4.66 -4.34
C SER A 16 -1.48 -4.16 -3.06
N ILE A 17 -2.77 -3.79 -3.16
CA ILE A 17 -3.55 -3.36 -1.98
C ILE A 17 -3.55 -4.41 -0.85
N LYS A 18 -3.49 -5.70 -1.19
CA LYS A 18 -3.45 -6.79 -0.20
C LYS A 18 -2.17 -6.73 0.64
N GLU A 19 -1.06 -6.40 0.01
CA GLU A 19 0.22 -6.22 0.70
C GLU A 19 0.20 -4.93 1.51
N VAL A 20 -0.32 -3.83 0.96
CA VAL A 20 -0.48 -2.58 1.71
C VAL A 20 -1.28 -2.80 2.99
N ILE A 21 -2.40 -3.53 2.93
CA ILE A 21 -3.20 -3.91 4.10
C ILE A 21 -2.37 -4.68 5.14
N LYS A 22 -1.52 -5.61 4.70
CA LYS A 22 -0.64 -6.36 5.60
C LYS A 22 0.39 -5.47 6.30
N TYR A 23 0.97 -4.49 5.59
CA TYR A 23 2.02 -3.63 6.14
C TYR A 23 1.49 -2.49 7.00
N VAL A 24 0.43 -1.82 6.54
CA VAL A 24 -0.19 -0.70 7.25
C VAL A 24 -1.08 -1.19 8.41
N GLY A 25 -1.60 -2.42 8.31
CA GLY A 25 -2.43 -3.04 9.35
C GLY A 25 -3.86 -2.51 9.41
N VAL A 26 -4.30 -1.78 8.39
CA VAL A 26 -5.66 -1.21 8.29
C VAL A 26 -6.43 -1.80 7.11
N GLY A 27 -7.76 -1.71 7.18
CA GLY A 27 -8.64 -2.23 6.14
C GLY A 27 -8.50 -1.49 4.81
N CYS A 28 -8.90 -2.16 3.72
CA CYS A 28 -8.90 -1.62 2.35
C CYS A 28 -9.63 -0.27 2.25
N SER A 29 -10.80 -0.15 2.91
CA SER A 29 -11.60 1.08 2.90
C SER A 29 -10.85 2.24 3.54
N MET A 30 -10.21 1.99 4.69
CA MET A 30 -9.42 3.00 5.41
C MET A 30 -8.26 3.51 4.54
N ILE A 31 -7.59 2.61 3.79
CA ILE A 31 -6.54 3.01 2.86
C ILE A 31 -7.08 3.98 1.81
N TYR A 32 -8.25 3.70 1.22
CA TYR A 32 -8.84 4.60 0.24
C TYR A 32 -9.33 5.92 0.87
N GLU A 33 -9.79 5.89 2.11
CA GLU A 33 -10.16 7.09 2.86
C GLU A 33 -8.94 7.97 3.16
N MET A 34 -7.82 7.37 3.57
CA MET A 34 -6.56 8.10 3.77
C MET A 34 -6.04 8.78 2.50
N MET A 35 -6.41 8.27 1.33
CA MET A 35 -6.04 8.86 0.05
C MET A 35 -7.02 9.90 -0.47
N ASP A 36 -8.24 9.96 0.07
CA ASP A 36 -9.30 10.83 -0.40
C ASP A 36 -9.23 12.18 0.33
N GLU A 37 -8.94 13.25 -0.41
CA GLU A 37 -8.79 14.62 0.09
C GLU A 37 -10.05 15.14 0.82
N PHE A 38 -11.21 14.52 0.55
CA PHE A 38 -12.49 14.87 1.17
C PHE A 38 -12.83 14.01 2.39
N SER A 39 -12.04 12.96 2.68
CA SER A 39 -12.26 12.12 3.85
C SER A 39 -11.75 12.80 5.12
N PRO A 40 -12.43 12.63 6.27
CA PRO A 40 -11.90 13.05 7.56
C PRO A 40 -10.59 12.34 7.95
N TYR A 41 -10.26 11.22 7.29
CA TYR A 41 -9.05 10.46 7.53
C TYR A 41 -7.96 10.73 6.48
N TYR A 42 -8.14 11.74 5.62
CA TYR A 42 -7.15 12.09 4.61
C TYR A 42 -5.79 12.31 5.24
N ASP A 43 -4.81 11.58 4.72
CA ASP A 43 -3.42 11.71 5.10
C ASP A 43 -2.62 12.14 3.86
N PRO A 44 -2.20 13.41 3.78
CA PRO A 44 -1.43 13.91 2.65
C PRO A 44 -0.04 13.28 2.54
N THR A 45 0.44 12.60 3.59
CA THR A 45 1.70 11.85 3.59
C THR A 45 1.52 10.42 3.09
N PHE A 46 0.27 9.94 2.99
CA PHE A 46 0.00 8.58 2.56
C PHE A 46 0.32 8.38 1.07
N PRO A 47 0.94 7.26 0.68
CA PRO A 47 1.40 7.07 -0.69
C PRO A 47 0.27 7.04 -1.72
N LYS A 48 0.53 7.68 -2.86
CA LYS A 48 -0.43 7.71 -3.96
C LYS A 48 -0.44 6.39 -4.72
N LYS A 49 -1.61 6.00 -5.21
CA LYS A 49 -1.76 4.81 -6.05
C LYS A 49 -1.19 5.06 -7.44
N VAL A 50 -0.39 4.12 -7.92
CA VAL A 50 0.18 4.10 -9.27
C VAL A 50 -0.66 3.16 -10.14
N LYS A 51 -1.15 3.68 -11.27
CA LYS A 51 -1.87 2.86 -12.25
C LYS A 51 -0.85 2.18 -13.17
N ILE A 52 -0.72 0.86 -13.06
CA ILE A 52 0.26 0.07 -13.82
C ILE A 52 -0.34 -0.31 -15.18
N THR A 53 -1.58 -0.78 -15.17
CA THR A 53 -2.35 -1.08 -16.38
C THR A 53 -3.79 -0.62 -16.20
N GLN A 54 -4.65 -0.86 -17.18
CA GLN A 54 -6.06 -0.48 -17.11
C GLN A 54 -6.78 -1.08 -15.90
N ASN A 55 -6.39 -2.28 -15.45
CA ASN A 55 -7.05 -3.03 -14.38
C ASN A 55 -6.13 -3.34 -13.18
N ARG A 56 -4.88 -2.88 -13.19
CA ARG A 56 -3.90 -3.08 -12.12
C ARG A 56 -3.46 -1.74 -11.56
N ILE A 57 -3.59 -1.65 -10.24
CA ILE A 57 -3.15 -0.53 -9.43
C ILE A 57 -2.18 -1.10 -8.40
N GLY A 58 -1.10 -0.36 -8.12
CA GLY A 58 -0.12 -0.69 -7.09
C GLY A 58 0.33 0.54 -6.33
N TRP A 59 1.05 0.33 -5.24
CA TRP A 59 1.65 1.37 -4.40
C TRP A 59 3.15 1.17 -4.34
N SER A 60 3.91 2.26 -4.26
CA SER A 60 5.34 2.17 -4.06
C SER A 60 5.63 1.56 -2.69
N ALA A 61 6.37 0.45 -2.66
CA ALA A 61 6.67 -0.22 -1.41
C ALA A 61 7.63 0.62 -0.54
N TYR A 62 8.51 1.41 -1.18
CA TYR A 62 9.35 2.39 -0.49
C TYR A 62 8.51 3.45 0.24
N GLU A 63 7.51 4.03 -0.43
CA GLU A 63 6.69 5.09 0.17
C GLU A 63 5.81 4.57 1.32
N ILE A 64 5.37 3.30 1.27
CA ILE A 64 4.56 2.69 2.33
C ILE A 64 5.36 2.36 3.59
N HIS A 65 6.69 2.24 3.49
CA HIS A 65 7.57 1.88 4.60
C HIS A 65 8.29 3.06 5.27
N GLN A 66 8.25 4.23 4.63
CA GLN A 66 8.98 5.41 5.09
C GLN A 66 8.29 6.08 6.28
#